data_AF-A0A2T6D143-F1
#
_entry.id   AF-A0A2T6D143-F1
#
_cell.length_a   1.000
_cell.length_b   1.000
_cell.length_c   1.000
_cell.angle_alpha   90.00
_cell.angle_beta   90.00
_cell.angle_gamma   90.00
#
_symmetry.space_group_name_H-M   'P 1'
#
loop_
_entity.id
_entity.type
_entity.pdbx_description
1 polymer ?
#
loop_
_entity_poly.entity_id
_entity_poly.type
_entity_poly.pdbx_seq_one_letter_code
_entity_poly.pdbx_strand_id
1 'polypeptide(L)'
;MKRLIHYPKMSFAPTHIRIVAHFSIALVFACASARAADSPLALKGGEKVAFLGDSITANGWNQPGGYVRLVAAGLKANGVEITPLPAGVSGNSSKDMLARLSRDVLEKKPDWVTISCGVNDVWHGDRGVALEDYKRNMTSLVDQAQAADIGVMILTATPIMEEPENAFNAKLTDYTAFLRKLAAEKHCLLADPNADALAVFSATPKPRRILTVDGVHPNPHGAELIAASVLEAFGLDDSQLSKARAAWAQIPQVWDVTVTYRGSSGAKVLSLTQALSRSEYESIEKSLTERDRPVSVPEFLQDAFRKNVDEYIKPRGSYESVDAIFDATANLEIIKKVKSNLSSQITDLLRKAPPPSDPAH
;
A
#
# COMPACT_ATOMS: atom_id res chain seq x y z
N MET A 1 16.09 57.57 -52.43
CA MET A 1 16.63 58.35 -51.30
C MET A 1 16.18 59.80 -51.42
N LYS A 2 15.14 60.21 -50.68
CA LYS A 2 14.77 61.61 -50.41
C LYS A 2 13.58 61.67 -49.41
N ARG A 3 13.80 62.46 -48.35
CA ARG A 3 12.88 63.36 -47.61
C ARG A 3 11.83 62.83 -46.62
N LEU A 4 11.95 63.39 -45.41
CA LEU A 4 10.93 63.59 -44.37
C LEU A 4 9.61 64.11 -44.95
N ILE A 5 8.46 63.70 -44.39
CA ILE A 5 7.29 64.56 -44.20
C ILE A 5 6.56 64.21 -42.88
N HIS A 6 6.23 65.29 -42.16
CA HIS A 6 5.43 65.47 -40.96
C HIS A 6 3.97 64.99 -41.14
N TYR A 7 3.33 64.45 -40.11
CA TYR A 7 1.86 64.29 -40.10
C TYR A 7 1.23 65.02 -38.89
N PRO A 8 0.07 65.68 -39.09
CA PRO A 8 -0.46 66.68 -38.17
C PRO A 8 -1.38 66.09 -37.09
N LYS A 9 -1.52 66.84 -36.00
CA LYS A 9 -2.54 66.64 -34.95
C LYS A 9 -3.94 66.86 -35.53
N MET A 10 -4.86 65.91 -35.28
CA MET A 10 -6.30 66.16 -35.31
C MET A 10 -6.93 65.68 -34.01
N SER A 11 -7.63 66.61 -33.38
CA SER A 11 -8.52 66.44 -32.23
C SER A 11 -9.88 65.94 -32.71
N PHE A 12 -10.45 64.93 -32.03
CA PHE A 12 -11.88 64.65 -32.07
C PHE A 12 -12.41 64.34 -30.67
N ALA A 13 -13.57 64.93 -30.38
CA ALA A 13 -14.28 65.03 -29.10
C ALA A 13 -14.78 63.68 -28.55
N PRO A 14 -15.08 63.59 -27.23
CA PRO A 14 -15.40 62.32 -26.58
C PRO A 14 -16.83 61.89 -26.89
N THR A 15 -17.00 60.68 -27.40
CA THR A 15 -18.30 60.01 -27.50
C THR A 15 -18.49 59.15 -26.26
N HIS A 16 -19.53 59.44 -25.48
CA HIS A 16 -19.92 58.69 -24.29
C HIS A 16 -20.36 57.27 -24.66
N ILE A 17 -19.45 56.30 -24.59
CA ILE A 17 -19.78 54.87 -24.62
C ILE A 17 -20.11 54.46 -23.19
N ARG A 18 -21.40 54.25 -22.92
CA ARG A 18 -21.89 53.57 -21.72
C ARG A 18 -21.49 52.10 -21.80
N ILE A 19 -20.38 51.74 -21.15
CA ILE A 19 -20.04 50.34 -20.88
C ILE A 19 -20.96 49.86 -19.77
N VAL A 20 -22.02 49.14 -20.13
CA VAL A 20 -22.80 48.33 -19.18
C VAL A 20 -21.95 47.10 -18.87
N ALA A 21 -21.20 47.17 -17.76
CA ALA A 21 -20.47 46.04 -17.22
C ALA A 21 -21.48 44.95 -16.79
N HIS A 22 -21.64 43.93 -17.63
CA HIS A 22 -22.27 42.69 -17.20
C HIS A 22 -21.25 41.93 -16.35
N PHE A 23 -21.32 42.13 -15.02
CA PHE A 23 -20.68 41.26 -14.05
C PHE A 23 -21.32 39.87 -14.16
N SER A 24 -20.75 39.01 -14.99
CA SER A 24 -21.00 37.57 -14.89
C SER A 24 -20.20 37.07 -13.70
N ILE A 25 -20.85 36.98 -12.54
CA ILE A 25 -20.31 36.28 -11.38
C ILE A 25 -20.26 34.79 -11.77
N ALA A 26 -19.10 34.34 -12.22
CA ALA A 26 -18.79 32.92 -12.27
C ALA A 26 -18.68 32.44 -10.83
N LEU A 27 -19.75 31.83 -10.31
CA LEU A 27 -19.71 31.09 -9.06
C LEU A 27 -18.84 29.84 -9.28
N VAL A 28 -17.54 29.95 -9.02
CA VAL A 28 -16.68 28.79 -8.87
C VAL A 28 -17.11 28.13 -7.56
N PHE A 29 -17.90 27.06 -7.64
CA PHE A 29 -18.07 26.12 -6.54
C PHE A 29 -16.72 25.40 -6.35
N ALA A 30 -15.82 26.03 -5.61
CA ALA A 30 -14.77 25.31 -4.93
C ALA A 30 -15.46 24.52 -3.81
N CYS A 31 -15.79 23.25 -4.06
CA CYS A 31 -16.00 22.28 -2.99
C CYS A 31 -14.66 22.06 -2.30
N ALA A 32 -14.26 23.02 -1.46
CA ALA A 32 -13.35 22.74 -0.38
C ALA A 32 -14.11 21.86 0.60
N SER A 33 -13.82 20.55 0.59
CA SER A 33 -14.23 19.66 1.65
C SER A 33 -13.68 20.22 2.96
N ALA A 34 -14.52 20.91 3.72
CA ALA A 34 -14.21 21.23 5.11
C ALA A 34 -14.09 19.90 5.84
N ARG A 35 -12.85 19.42 6.03
CA ARG A 35 -12.54 18.29 6.90
C ARG A 35 -12.99 18.71 8.30
N ALA A 36 -14.10 18.14 8.77
CA ALA A 36 -14.62 18.41 10.10
C ALA A 36 -13.65 17.81 11.13
N ALA A 37 -12.84 18.67 11.76
CA ALA A 37 -11.78 18.31 12.69
C ALA A 37 -12.27 17.86 14.09
N ASP A 38 -13.58 17.69 14.30
CA ASP A 38 -14.18 17.38 15.62
C ASP A 38 -15.17 16.20 15.59
N SER A 39 -15.16 15.36 14.55
CA SER A 39 -15.98 14.14 14.60
C SER A 39 -15.36 13.15 15.60
N PRO A 40 -16.11 12.67 16.62
CA PRO A 40 -15.58 11.66 17.52
C PRO A 40 -15.18 10.41 16.74
N LEU A 41 -14.13 9.74 17.18
CA LEU A 41 -13.71 8.45 16.61
C LEU A 41 -14.91 7.52 16.51
N ALA A 42 -15.03 6.85 15.37
CA ALA A 42 -16.14 5.92 15.13
C ALA A 42 -16.09 4.70 16.05
N LEU A 43 -14.88 4.34 16.50
CA LEU A 43 -14.64 3.21 17.40
C LEU A 43 -14.28 3.65 18.83
N LYS A 44 -14.53 2.76 19.78
CA LYS A 44 -14.24 2.95 21.22
C LYS A 44 -13.21 1.95 21.71
N GLY A 45 -12.52 2.29 22.79
CA GLY A 45 -11.60 1.36 23.46
C GLY A 45 -12.34 0.11 23.96
N GLY A 46 -11.72 -1.05 23.74
CA GLY A 46 -12.26 -2.37 24.10
C GLY A 46 -13.02 -3.08 22.99
N GLU A 47 -13.32 -2.41 21.88
CA GLU A 47 -14.05 -3.00 20.75
C GLU A 47 -13.22 -4.04 19.99
N LYS A 48 -13.91 -5.07 19.48
CA LYS A 48 -13.36 -6.10 18.60
C LYS A 48 -13.49 -5.66 17.15
N VAL A 49 -12.38 -5.66 16.43
CA VAL A 49 -12.35 -5.27 15.01
C VAL A 49 -11.89 -6.45 14.16
N ALA A 50 -12.77 -6.97 13.33
CA ALA A 50 -12.44 -7.98 12.34
C ALA A 50 -11.78 -7.37 11.10
N PHE A 51 -10.74 -8.02 10.60
CA PHE A 51 -10.03 -7.63 9.39
C PHE A 51 -10.21 -8.71 8.33
N LEU A 52 -11.29 -8.61 7.56
CA LEU A 52 -11.63 -9.55 6.49
C LEU A 52 -10.93 -9.14 5.20
N GLY A 53 -10.13 -10.04 4.64
CA GLY A 53 -9.51 -9.78 3.35
C GLY A 53 -8.67 -10.93 2.81
N ASP A 54 -7.79 -10.63 1.87
CA ASP A 54 -7.02 -11.60 1.12
C ASP A 54 -5.58 -11.77 1.65
N SER A 55 -4.60 -12.00 0.78
CA SER A 55 -3.18 -12.08 1.14
C SER A 55 -2.63 -10.79 1.72
N ILE A 56 -3.13 -9.64 1.29
CA ILE A 56 -2.72 -8.33 1.81
C ILE A 56 -3.11 -8.22 3.29
N THR A 57 -4.33 -8.63 3.64
CA THR A 57 -4.80 -8.69 5.03
C THR A 57 -4.14 -9.80 5.85
N ALA A 58 -3.92 -10.98 5.25
CA ALA A 58 -3.22 -12.07 5.92
C ALA A 58 -1.79 -11.64 6.32
N ASN A 59 -1.04 -11.05 5.38
CA ASN A 59 0.28 -10.49 5.64
C ASN A 59 0.21 -9.28 6.58
N GLY A 60 -0.86 -8.49 6.47
CA GLY A 60 -1.16 -7.38 7.36
C GLY A 60 -1.17 -7.76 8.84
N TRP A 61 -1.57 -8.99 9.17
CA TRP A 61 -1.51 -9.53 10.52
C TRP A 61 -0.22 -10.32 10.82
N ASN A 62 0.24 -11.12 9.87
CA ASN A 62 1.34 -12.06 10.09
C ASN A 62 2.73 -11.39 10.10
N GLN A 63 2.85 -10.18 9.56
CA GLN A 63 4.11 -9.41 9.57
C GLN A 63 4.09 -8.34 10.66
N PRO A 64 5.19 -8.10 11.40
CA PRO A 64 5.28 -7.04 12.40
C PRO A 64 4.87 -5.66 11.87
N GLY A 65 5.27 -5.33 10.63
CA GLY A 65 4.91 -4.10 9.93
C GLY A 65 3.70 -4.20 9.02
N GLY A 66 2.88 -5.25 9.13
CA GLY A 66 1.68 -5.40 8.32
C GLY A 66 0.60 -4.38 8.72
N TYR A 67 -0.17 -3.90 7.74
CA TYR A 67 -1.10 -2.79 7.96
C TYR A 67 -2.12 -3.02 9.08
N VAL A 68 -2.57 -4.27 9.31
CA VAL A 68 -3.51 -4.61 10.40
C VAL A 68 -2.87 -4.34 11.76
N ARG A 69 -1.60 -4.71 11.94
CA ARG A 69 -0.85 -4.40 13.17
C ARG A 69 -0.59 -2.90 13.30
N LEU A 70 -0.31 -2.21 12.20
CA LEU A 70 -0.10 -0.77 12.21
C LEU A 70 -1.37 -0.02 12.60
N VAL A 71 -2.55 -0.42 12.11
CA VAL A 71 -3.85 0.13 12.55
C VAL A 71 -4.02 -0.06 14.07
N ALA A 72 -3.83 -1.27 14.59
CA ALA A 72 -3.96 -1.53 16.02
C ALA A 72 -2.96 -0.70 16.86
N ALA A 73 -1.71 -0.60 16.41
CA ALA A 73 -0.68 0.19 17.07
C ALA A 73 -0.98 1.70 17.02
N GLY A 74 -1.50 2.19 15.89
CA GLY A 74 -1.85 3.60 15.70
C GLY A 74 -3.04 4.02 16.57
N LEU A 75 -4.07 3.17 16.69
CA LEU A 75 -5.17 3.39 17.62
C LEU A 75 -4.68 3.39 19.07
N LYS A 76 -3.83 2.41 19.44
CA LYS A 76 -3.25 2.32 20.79
C LYS A 76 -2.41 3.53 21.15
N ALA A 77 -1.61 4.05 20.21
CA ALA A 77 -0.84 5.28 20.39
C ALA A 77 -1.72 6.51 20.66
N ASN A 78 -2.99 6.46 20.25
CA ASN A 78 -4.01 7.47 20.50
C ASN A 78 -4.97 7.11 21.64
N GLY A 79 -4.59 6.15 22.49
CA GLY A 79 -5.36 5.77 23.69
C GLY A 79 -6.56 4.87 23.42
N VAL A 80 -6.70 4.35 22.19
CA VAL A 80 -7.80 3.45 21.82
C VAL A 80 -7.26 2.05 21.58
N GLU A 81 -7.40 1.18 22.58
CA GLU A 81 -7.00 -0.21 22.47
C GLU A 81 -8.16 -1.06 21.95
N ILE A 82 -7.95 -1.78 20.84
CA ILE A 82 -8.92 -2.70 20.25
C ILE A 82 -8.48 -4.15 20.44
N THR A 83 -9.41 -5.08 20.22
CA THR A 83 -9.09 -6.51 20.02
C THR A 83 -9.12 -6.83 18.53
N PRO A 84 -7.97 -6.98 17.84
CA PRO A 84 -7.95 -7.34 16.43
C PRO A 84 -8.37 -8.80 16.22
N LEU A 85 -9.29 -9.04 15.29
CA LEU A 85 -9.69 -10.37 14.84
C LEU A 85 -9.23 -10.56 13.39
N PRO A 86 -8.02 -11.09 13.15
CA PRO A 86 -7.52 -11.27 11.80
C PRO A 86 -8.35 -12.33 11.06
N ALA A 87 -8.80 -11.96 9.85
CA ALA A 87 -9.59 -12.81 8.96
C ALA A 87 -9.09 -12.70 7.50
N GLY A 88 -7.78 -12.51 7.32
CA GLY A 88 -7.11 -12.53 6.02
C GLY A 88 -6.77 -13.94 5.57
N VAL A 89 -7.03 -14.28 4.29
CA VAL A 89 -6.65 -15.58 3.69
C VAL A 89 -6.06 -15.36 2.30
N SER A 90 -4.82 -15.82 2.09
CA SER A 90 -4.11 -15.61 0.82
C SER A 90 -4.85 -16.20 -0.39
N GLY A 91 -4.89 -15.43 -1.48
CA GLY A 91 -5.51 -15.81 -2.75
C GLY A 91 -7.04 -15.78 -2.77
N ASN A 92 -7.70 -15.44 -1.66
CA ASN A 92 -9.16 -15.32 -1.63
C ASN A 92 -9.65 -14.14 -2.46
N SER A 93 -10.75 -14.36 -3.17
CA SER A 93 -11.58 -13.37 -3.86
C SER A 93 -12.86 -13.09 -3.08
N SER A 94 -13.73 -12.20 -3.57
CA SER A 94 -15.00 -11.85 -2.92
C SER A 94 -15.90 -13.06 -2.64
N LYS A 95 -15.93 -14.05 -3.56
CA LYS A 95 -16.72 -15.29 -3.38
C LYS A 95 -16.22 -16.12 -2.20
N ASP A 96 -14.90 -16.18 -2.01
CA ASP A 96 -14.26 -16.98 -0.98
C ASP A 96 -14.46 -16.31 0.39
N MET A 97 -14.35 -14.98 0.43
CA MET A 97 -14.67 -14.20 1.63
C MET A 97 -16.13 -14.36 2.05
N LEU A 98 -17.07 -14.34 1.09
CA LEU A 98 -18.48 -14.56 1.37
C LEU A 98 -18.73 -15.97 1.94
N ALA A 99 -18.11 -17.00 1.35
CA ALA A 99 -18.25 -18.37 1.80
C ALA A 99 -17.76 -18.61 3.25
N ARG A 100 -16.82 -17.79 3.74
CA ARG A 100 -16.25 -17.91 5.08
C ARG A 100 -16.67 -16.81 6.06
N LEU A 101 -17.53 -15.88 5.65
CA LEU A 101 -17.93 -14.71 6.46
C LEU A 101 -18.44 -15.12 7.84
N SER A 102 -19.31 -16.14 7.90
CA SER A 102 -19.90 -16.61 9.15
C SER A 102 -18.83 -17.08 10.15
N ARG A 103 -18.01 -18.05 9.76
CA ARG A 103 -16.93 -18.63 10.59
C ARG A 103 -15.89 -17.58 11.00
N ASP A 104 -15.47 -16.74 10.06
CA ASP A 104 -14.31 -15.88 10.26
C ASP A 104 -14.64 -14.54 10.90
N VAL A 105 -15.90 -14.10 10.81
CA VAL A 105 -16.37 -12.79 11.29
C VAL A 105 -17.61 -12.93 12.17
N LEU A 106 -18.76 -13.37 11.64
CA LEU A 106 -20.05 -13.24 12.34
C LEU A 106 -20.10 -14.01 13.66
N GLU A 107 -19.61 -15.25 13.68
CA GLU A 107 -19.58 -16.09 14.89
C GLU A 107 -18.67 -15.52 15.99
N LYS A 108 -17.70 -14.68 15.62
CA LYS A 108 -16.78 -14.02 16.57
C LYS A 108 -17.37 -12.76 17.20
N LYS A 109 -18.52 -12.28 16.68
CA LYS A 109 -19.26 -11.11 17.16
C LYS A 109 -18.37 -9.87 17.37
N PRO A 110 -17.69 -9.38 16.31
CA PRO A 110 -16.97 -8.13 16.39
C PRO A 110 -17.95 -6.94 16.47
N ASP A 111 -17.47 -5.81 16.96
CA ASP A 111 -18.19 -4.54 16.90
C ASP A 111 -18.01 -3.90 15.50
N TRP A 112 -16.86 -4.13 14.87
CA TRP A 112 -16.53 -3.63 13.53
C TRP A 112 -15.93 -4.71 12.62
N VAL A 113 -16.18 -4.60 11.32
CA VAL A 113 -15.45 -5.33 10.28
C VAL A 113 -14.90 -4.37 9.23
N THR A 114 -13.60 -4.49 8.94
CA THR A 114 -12.98 -3.93 7.73
C THR A 114 -13.01 -5.00 6.65
N ILE A 115 -13.42 -4.63 5.43
CA ILE A 115 -13.49 -5.55 4.28
C ILE A 115 -12.58 -5.01 3.18
N SER A 116 -11.47 -5.71 2.92
CA SER A 116 -10.51 -5.41 1.85
C SER A 116 -10.53 -6.51 0.81
N CYS A 117 -11.05 -6.22 -0.38
CA CYS A 117 -11.27 -7.22 -1.43
C CYS A 117 -11.31 -6.58 -2.83
N GLY A 118 -10.86 -7.30 -3.85
CA GLY A 118 -10.98 -6.88 -5.26
C GLY A 118 -9.70 -7.11 -6.07
N VAL A 119 -8.53 -7.16 -5.42
CA VAL A 119 -7.25 -7.44 -6.09
C VAL A 119 -7.31 -8.80 -6.79
N ASN A 120 -7.64 -9.88 -6.08
CA ASN A 120 -7.69 -11.23 -6.67
C ASN A 120 -8.87 -11.43 -7.63
N ASP A 121 -9.97 -10.70 -7.42
CA ASP A 121 -11.14 -10.72 -8.30
C ASP A 121 -10.76 -10.24 -9.72
N VAL A 122 -9.84 -9.28 -9.82
CA VAL A 122 -9.32 -8.76 -11.10
C VAL A 122 -8.03 -9.46 -11.55
N TRP A 123 -7.04 -9.59 -10.66
CA TRP A 123 -5.69 -10.04 -10.99
C TRP A 123 -5.64 -11.50 -11.46
N HIS A 124 -6.52 -12.36 -10.95
CA HIS A 124 -6.58 -13.77 -11.35
C HIS A 124 -7.26 -14.01 -12.71
N GLY A 125 -7.72 -12.95 -13.40
CA GLY A 125 -8.35 -13.06 -14.72
C GLY A 125 -9.57 -13.97 -14.70
N ASP A 126 -9.60 -14.98 -15.58
CA ASP A 126 -10.71 -15.94 -15.68
C ASP A 126 -10.95 -16.76 -14.39
N ARG A 127 -9.96 -16.85 -13.50
CA ARG A 127 -10.09 -17.50 -12.18
C ARG A 127 -10.56 -16.55 -11.08
N GLY A 128 -10.64 -15.25 -11.39
CA GLY A 128 -11.14 -14.20 -10.51
C GLY A 128 -12.67 -14.21 -10.41
N VAL A 129 -13.26 -13.03 -10.23
CA VAL A 129 -14.71 -12.86 -10.11
C VAL A 129 -15.11 -11.69 -11.00
N ALA A 130 -16.02 -11.94 -11.94
CA ALA A 130 -16.52 -10.90 -12.84
C ALA A 130 -17.27 -9.81 -12.08
N LEU A 131 -17.28 -8.58 -12.62
CA LEU A 131 -17.77 -7.38 -11.93
C LEU A 131 -19.18 -7.54 -11.36
N GLU A 132 -20.11 -8.13 -12.13
CA GLU A 132 -21.49 -8.32 -11.66
C GLU A 132 -21.60 -9.31 -10.50
N ASP A 133 -20.77 -10.34 -10.47
CA ASP A 133 -20.72 -11.30 -9.37
C ASP A 133 -20.04 -10.69 -8.16
N TYR A 134 -18.97 -9.92 -8.39
CA TYR A 134 -18.28 -9.16 -7.35
C TYR A 134 -19.23 -8.19 -6.65
N LYS A 135 -20.04 -7.45 -7.42
CA LYS A 135 -21.08 -6.56 -6.89
C LYS A 135 -22.02 -7.30 -5.95
N ARG A 136 -22.56 -8.45 -6.38
CA ARG A 136 -23.45 -9.27 -5.56
C ARG A 136 -22.75 -9.79 -4.30
N ASN A 137 -21.51 -10.25 -4.42
CA ASN A 137 -20.75 -10.78 -3.29
C ASN A 137 -20.46 -9.71 -2.25
N MET A 138 -19.95 -8.55 -2.67
CA MET A 138 -19.63 -7.44 -1.78
C MET A 138 -20.88 -6.84 -1.13
N THR A 139 -21.98 -6.66 -1.87
CA THR A 139 -23.26 -6.26 -1.27
C THR A 139 -23.72 -7.27 -0.23
N SER A 140 -23.64 -8.57 -0.50
CA SER A 140 -24.03 -9.59 0.47
C SER A 140 -23.11 -9.63 1.70
N LEU A 141 -21.81 -9.40 1.54
CA LEU A 141 -20.87 -9.32 2.66
C LEU A 141 -21.26 -8.19 3.62
N VAL A 142 -21.54 -7.00 3.07
CA VAL A 142 -21.97 -5.82 3.83
C VAL A 142 -23.32 -6.07 4.50
N ASP A 143 -24.31 -6.57 3.75
CA ASP A 143 -25.67 -6.79 4.24
C ASP A 143 -25.70 -7.79 5.41
N GLN A 144 -24.94 -8.89 5.31
CA GLN A 144 -24.86 -9.88 6.38
C GLN A 144 -24.15 -9.35 7.63
N ALA A 145 -23.12 -8.52 7.47
CA ALA A 145 -22.44 -7.89 8.61
C ALA A 145 -23.36 -6.87 9.31
N GLN A 146 -24.03 -5.99 8.56
CA GLN A 146 -24.95 -5.00 9.12
C GLN A 146 -26.19 -5.65 9.76
N ALA A 147 -26.72 -6.73 9.17
CA ALA A 147 -27.81 -7.49 9.77
C ALA A 147 -27.43 -8.15 11.11
N ALA A 148 -26.13 -8.35 11.36
CA ALA A 148 -25.59 -8.82 12.63
C ALA A 148 -25.19 -7.68 13.59
N ASP A 149 -25.59 -6.43 13.29
CA ASP A 149 -25.28 -5.22 14.07
C ASP A 149 -23.77 -4.92 14.17
N ILE A 150 -23.02 -5.26 13.11
CA ILE A 150 -21.57 -5.01 13.00
C ILE A 150 -21.36 -3.74 12.16
N GLY A 151 -20.59 -2.79 12.69
CA GLY A 151 -20.14 -1.62 11.93
C GLY A 151 -19.25 -2.03 10.76
N VAL A 152 -19.46 -1.47 9.57
CA VAL A 152 -18.72 -1.87 8.36
C VAL A 152 -17.85 -0.74 7.85
N MET A 153 -16.58 -1.06 7.60
CA MET A 153 -15.68 -0.25 6.79
C MET A 153 -15.31 -1.01 5.52
N ILE A 154 -15.49 -0.37 4.37
CA ILE A 154 -15.03 -0.88 3.08
C ILE A 154 -13.68 -0.25 2.76
N LEU A 155 -12.70 -1.07 2.39
CA LEU A 155 -11.43 -0.63 1.82
C LEU A 155 -11.51 -0.77 0.30
N THR A 156 -11.16 0.27 -0.45
CA THR A 156 -10.95 0.09 -1.89
C THR A 156 -9.76 -0.82 -2.15
N ALA A 157 -9.84 -1.64 -3.21
CA ALA A 157 -8.73 -2.49 -3.61
C ALA A 157 -7.52 -1.65 -4.04
N THR A 158 -6.35 -1.91 -3.45
CA THR A 158 -5.10 -1.25 -3.87
C THR A 158 -4.80 -1.52 -5.35
N PRO A 159 -4.12 -0.60 -6.05
CA PRO A 159 -3.79 -0.79 -7.46
C PRO A 159 -2.99 -2.08 -7.69
N ILE A 160 -3.19 -2.72 -8.84
CA ILE A 160 -2.45 -3.90 -9.30
C ILE A 160 -1.37 -3.41 -10.27
N MET A 161 -0.11 -3.55 -9.83
CA MET A 161 1.06 -2.86 -10.35
C MET A 161 1.02 -1.35 -10.06
N GLU A 162 2.19 -0.73 -10.09
CA GLU A 162 2.35 0.67 -9.70
C GLU A 162 2.30 1.61 -10.90
N GLU A 163 2.46 1.11 -12.11
CA GLU A 163 2.22 1.89 -13.33
C GLU A 163 0.72 2.22 -13.44
N PRO A 164 0.31 3.51 -13.39
CA PRO A 164 -1.11 3.88 -13.40
C PRO A 164 -1.85 3.38 -14.64
N GLU A 165 -1.19 3.33 -15.78
CA GLU A 165 -1.70 2.86 -17.06
C GLU A 165 -1.77 1.33 -17.20
N ASN A 166 -1.42 0.57 -16.16
CA ASN A 166 -1.46 -0.88 -16.20
C ASN A 166 -2.86 -1.41 -16.54
N ALA A 167 -2.95 -2.41 -17.41
CA ALA A 167 -4.22 -2.99 -17.84
C ALA A 167 -5.06 -3.57 -16.68
N PHE A 168 -4.41 -4.05 -15.60
CA PHE A 168 -5.13 -4.47 -14.41
C PHE A 168 -5.74 -3.30 -13.65
N ASN A 169 -5.04 -2.15 -13.56
CA ASN A 169 -5.57 -0.93 -12.95
C ASN A 169 -6.79 -0.38 -13.70
N ALA A 170 -6.75 -0.42 -15.04
CA ALA A 170 -7.90 -0.06 -15.86
C ALA A 170 -9.13 -0.95 -15.58
N LYS A 171 -8.94 -2.26 -15.41
CA LYS A 171 -10.02 -3.18 -15.02
C LYS A 171 -10.51 -2.94 -13.59
N LEU A 172 -9.60 -2.61 -12.67
CA LEU A 172 -9.90 -2.40 -11.25
C LEU A 172 -10.72 -1.11 -10.99
N THR A 173 -10.72 -0.17 -11.95
CA THR A 173 -11.46 1.10 -11.83
C THR A 173 -12.94 0.88 -11.57
N ASP A 174 -13.61 -0.02 -12.29
CA ASP A 174 -15.05 -0.26 -12.10
C ASP A 174 -15.37 -0.93 -10.76
N TYR A 175 -14.47 -1.79 -10.26
CA TYR A 175 -14.61 -2.47 -8.98
C TYR A 175 -14.48 -1.46 -7.84
N THR A 176 -13.45 -0.61 -7.88
CA THR A 176 -13.23 0.42 -6.85
C THR A 176 -14.29 1.51 -6.89
N ALA A 177 -14.77 1.92 -8.07
CA ALA A 177 -15.90 2.83 -8.21
C ALA A 177 -17.17 2.24 -7.57
N PHE A 178 -17.43 0.95 -7.78
CA PHE A 178 -18.53 0.26 -7.11
C PHE A 178 -18.36 0.21 -5.58
N LEU A 179 -17.18 -0.07 -5.05
CA LEU A 179 -16.95 -0.07 -3.61
C LEU A 179 -17.25 1.28 -2.96
N ARG A 180 -16.80 2.38 -3.59
CA ARG A 180 -17.11 3.75 -3.12
C ARG A 180 -18.62 4.01 -3.11
N LYS A 181 -19.30 3.61 -4.19
CA LYS A 181 -20.75 3.72 -4.31
C LYS A 181 -21.46 2.89 -3.23
N LEU A 182 -21.06 1.63 -3.04
CA LEU A 182 -21.65 0.72 -2.06
C LEU A 182 -21.48 1.26 -0.64
N ALA A 183 -20.30 1.78 -0.29
CA ALA A 183 -20.06 2.38 1.02
C ALA A 183 -21.02 3.54 1.29
N ALA A 184 -21.23 4.42 0.29
CA ALA A 184 -22.17 5.52 0.41
C ALA A 184 -23.63 5.05 0.53
N GLU A 185 -24.06 4.10 -0.31
CA GLU A 185 -25.42 3.55 -0.31
C GLU A 185 -25.77 2.78 0.97
N LYS A 186 -24.79 2.12 1.57
CA LYS A 186 -24.96 1.31 2.79
C LYS A 186 -24.54 2.05 4.06
N HIS A 187 -24.16 3.33 3.95
CA HIS A 187 -23.67 4.14 5.07
C HIS A 187 -22.50 3.48 5.82
N CYS A 188 -21.61 2.80 5.10
CA CYS A 188 -20.38 2.26 5.64
C CYS A 188 -19.29 3.34 5.72
N LEU A 189 -18.32 3.16 6.61
CA LEU A 189 -17.07 3.89 6.51
C LEU A 189 -16.33 3.46 5.24
N LEU A 190 -15.55 4.38 4.65
CA LEU A 190 -14.74 4.12 3.47
C LEU A 190 -13.30 4.54 3.77
N ALA A 191 -12.38 3.58 3.66
CA ALA A 191 -10.96 3.86 3.49
C ALA A 191 -10.61 3.66 2.01
N ASP A 192 -9.85 4.59 1.42
CA ASP A 192 -9.57 4.59 -0.01
C ASP A 192 -8.07 4.49 -0.34
N PRO A 193 -7.39 3.40 0.07
CA PRO A 193 -5.96 3.23 -0.20
C PRO A 193 -5.67 3.13 -1.70
N ASN A 194 -6.68 2.88 -2.55
CA ASN A 194 -6.55 3.00 -4.00
C ASN A 194 -6.23 4.42 -4.44
N ALA A 195 -7.04 5.40 -4.01
CA ALA A 195 -6.81 6.80 -4.33
C ALA A 195 -5.49 7.31 -3.74
N ASP A 196 -5.21 6.94 -2.49
CA ASP A 196 -3.97 7.32 -1.80
C ASP A 196 -2.73 6.79 -2.54
N ALA A 197 -2.73 5.53 -2.97
CA ALA A 197 -1.63 4.95 -3.74
C ALA A 197 -1.48 5.58 -5.14
N LEU A 198 -2.59 5.83 -5.85
CA LEU A 198 -2.55 6.47 -7.17
C LEU A 198 -1.99 7.90 -7.11
N ALA A 199 -2.21 8.62 -6.01
CA ALA A 199 -1.60 9.94 -5.79
C ALA A 199 -0.06 9.83 -5.70
N VAL A 200 0.46 8.83 -4.98
CA VAL A 200 1.90 8.55 -4.89
C VAL A 200 2.49 8.20 -6.26
N PHE A 201 1.82 7.32 -7.01
CA PHE A 201 2.29 6.88 -8.33
C PHE A 201 2.30 8.00 -9.35
N SER A 202 1.27 8.86 -9.34
CA SER A 202 1.17 9.99 -10.27
C SER A 202 2.23 11.07 -10.01
N ALA A 203 2.72 11.17 -8.77
CA ALA A 203 3.78 12.09 -8.38
C ALA A 203 5.20 11.54 -8.66
N THR A 204 5.33 10.25 -8.99
CA THR A 204 6.63 9.59 -9.13
C THR A 204 6.91 9.23 -10.59
N PRO A 205 8.03 9.68 -11.19
CA PRO A 205 8.40 9.26 -12.54
C PRO A 205 8.66 7.75 -12.62
N LYS A 206 7.93 7.05 -13.49
CA LYS A 206 8.03 5.59 -13.71
C LYS A 206 7.95 4.79 -12.39
N PRO A 207 6.80 4.86 -11.69
CA PRO A 207 6.65 4.25 -10.38
C PRO A 207 6.81 2.73 -10.48
N ARG A 208 7.65 2.15 -9.62
CA ARG A 208 7.88 0.71 -9.57
C ARG A 208 8.36 0.29 -8.18
N ARG A 209 7.55 -0.53 -7.52
CA ARG A 209 7.82 -1.16 -6.22
C ARG A 209 8.14 -0.16 -5.09
N ILE A 210 7.53 1.03 -5.16
CA ILE A 210 7.58 2.11 -4.15
C ILE A 210 6.68 1.76 -2.96
N LEU A 211 5.51 1.18 -3.21
CA LEU A 211 4.55 0.78 -2.17
C LEU A 211 4.41 -0.73 -2.05
N THR A 212 4.89 -1.48 -3.03
CA THR A 212 4.72 -2.93 -3.11
C THR A 212 6.04 -3.67 -3.32
N VAL A 213 6.08 -4.94 -2.94
CA VAL A 213 7.25 -5.81 -3.18
C VAL A 213 7.23 -6.45 -4.57
N ASP A 214 6.04 -6.74 -5.09
CA ASP A 214 5.82 -7.50 -6.33
C ASP A 214 4.79 -6.86 -7.27
N GLY A 215 4.38 -5.61 -7.00
CA GLY A 215 3.30 -4.93 -7.69
C GLY A 215 1.92 -5.13 -7.04
N VAL A 216 1.80 -5.96 -6.01
CA VAL A 216 0.51 -6.25 -5.35
C VAL A 216 0.62 -6.18 -3.83
N HIS A 217 1.58 -6.90 -3.24
CA HIS A 217 1.71 -7.00 -1.79
C HIS A 217 2.47 -5.80 -1.23
N PRO A 218 1.95 -5.13 -0.17
CA PRO A 218 2.59 -3.94 0.37
C PRO A 218 4.00 -4.21 0.91
N ASN A 219 4.91 -3.29 0.64
CA ASN A 219 6.14 -3.11 1.41
C ASN A 219 5.83 -2.28 2.68
N PRO A 220 6.81 -1.94 3.54
CA PRO A 220 6.55 -1.13 4.73
C PRO A 220 5.85 0.21 4.44
N HIS A 221 6.24 0.93 3.38
CA HIS A 221 5.60 2.18 2.98
C HIS A 221 4.13 1.98 2.57
N GLY A 222 3.84 0.93 1.78
CA GLY A 222 2.47 0.58 1.40
C GLY A 222 1.61 0.16 2.60
N ALA A 223 2.20 -0.54 3.57
CA ALA A 223 1.50 -0.93 4.78
C ALA A 223 1.16 0.29 5.65
N GLU A 224 2.08 1.26 5.80
CA GLU A 224 1.83 2.54 6.47
C GLU A 224 0.72 3.33 5.77
N LEU A 225 0.70 3.36 4.43
CA LEU A 225 -0.33 4.05 3.64
C LEU A 225 -1.72 3.44 3.85
N ILE A 226 -1.86 2.10 3.75
CA ILE A 226 -3.14 1.43 3.99
C ILE A 226 -3.60 1.66 5.43
N ALA A 227 -2.68 1.56 6.40
CA ALA A 227 -3.01 1.78 7.80
C ALA A 227 -3.47 3.22 8.07
N ALA A 228 -2.80 4.22 7.49
CA ALA A 228 -3.20 5.62 7.60
C ALA A 228 -4.60 5.85 7.01
N SER A 229 -4.89 5.30 5.84
CA SER A 229 -6.22 5.38 5.20
C SER A 229 -7.33 4.80 6.09
N VAL A 230 -7.07 3.65 6.74
CA VAL A 230 -8.01 3.04 7.70
C VAL A 230 -8.19 3.89 8.95
N LEU A 231 -7.11 4.43 9.51
CA LEU A 231 -7.17 5.29 10.70
C LEU A 231 -7.91 6.59 10.44
N GLU A 232 -7.66 7.22 9.29
CA GLU A 232 -8.40 8.41 8.82
C GLU A 232 -9.89 8.10 8.68
N ALA A 233 -10.25 6.97 8.08
CA ALA A 233 -11.64 6.56 7.93
C ALA A 233 -12.34 6.29 9.27
N PHE A 234 -11.59 5.89 10.31
CA PHE A 234 -12.09 5.79 11.67
C PHE A 234 -12.18 7.15 12.41
N GLY A 235 -11.67 8.23 11.81
CA GLY A 235 -11.79 9.59 12.30
C GLY A 235 -10.52 10.17 12.93
N LEU A 236 -9.34 9.55 12.76
CA LEU A 236 -8.10 10.15 13.26
C LEU A 236 -7.74 11.40 12.47
N ASP A 237 -7.39 12.47 13.17
CA ASP A 237 -6.87 13.71 12.59
C ASP A 237 -5.36 13.64 12.30
N ASP A 238 -4.81 14.68 11.66
CA ASP A 238 -3.39 14.76 11.28
C ASP A 238 -2.43 14.64 12.47
N SER A 239 -2.82 15.16 13.64
CA SER A 239 -2.03 15.08 14.88
C SER A 239 -1.99 13.66 15.41
N GLN A 240 -3.14 12.99 15.41
CA GLN A 240 -3.29 11.60 15.83
C GLN A 240 -2.59 10.63 14.86
N LEU A 241 -2.63 10.89 13.55
CA LEU A 241 -1.87 10.13 12.56
C LEU A 241 -0.36 10.33 12.73
N SER A 242 0.08 11.54 13.09
CA SER A 242 1.49 11.81 13.38
C SER A 242 1.98 11.00 14.59
N LYS A 243 1.15 10.88 15.65
CA LYS A 243 1.43 9.99 16.78
C LYS A 243 1.47 8.52 16.37
N ALA A 244 0.55 8.09 15.50
CA ALA A 244 0.54 6.72 14.98
C ALA A 244 1.85 6.42 14.23
N ARG A 245 2.27 7.29 13.31
CA ARG A 245 3.54 7.17 12.56
C ARG A 245 4.76 7.12 13.49
N ALA A 246 4.80 7.97 14.53
CA ALA A 246 5.86 7.94 15.53
C ALA A 246 5.91 6.60 16.29
N ALA A 247 4.75 6.01 16.60
CA ALA A 247 4.67 4.69 17.22
C ALA A 247 5.13 3.57 16.27
N TRP A 248 4.75 3.64 14.99
CA TRP A 248 5.17 2.65 13.97
C TRP A 248 6.68 2.60 13.80
N ALA A 249 7.36 3.75 13.86
CA ALA A 249 8.82 3.82 13.81
C ALA A 249 9.53 3.08 14.95
N GLN A 250 8.82 2.77 16.05
CA GLN A 250 9.36 2.00 17.18
C GLN A 250 9.03 0.50 17.12
N ILE A 251 8.22 0.05 16.15
CA ILE A 251 7.90 -1.37 16.01
C ILE A 251 9.13 -2.09 15.44
N PRO A 252 9.67 -3.09 16.13
CA PRO A 252 10.82 -3.82 15.64
C PRO A 252 10.44 -4.65 14.40
N GLN A 253 11.41 -4.87 13.53
CA GLN A 253 11.31 -5.75 12.37
C GLN A 253 10.31 -5.30 11.27
N VAL A 254 9.78 -4.07 11.34
CA VAL A 254 8.92 -3.51 10.27
C VAL A 254 9.67 -3.42 8.95
N TRP A 255 10.94 -3.04 9.02
CA TRP A 255 11.79 -2.76 7.86
C TRP A 255 12.71 -3.93 7.52
N ASP A 256 12.58 -5.04 8.23
CA ASP A 256 13.33 -6.26 7.94
C ASP A 256 12.94 -6.79 6.56
N VAL A 257 13.95 -7.14 5.77
CA VAL A 257 13.74 -7.73 4.45
C VAL A 257 14.05 -9.21 4.51
N THR A 258 13.03 -10.04 4.25
CA THR A 258 13.20 -11.48 4.12
C THR A 258 13.29 -11.87 2.64
N VAL A 259 14.40 -12.51 2.28
CA VAL A 259 14.66 -13.06 0.95
C VAL A 259 14.62 -14.57 1.00
N THR A 260 14.15 -15.21 -0.08
CA THR A 260 13.98 -16.66 -0.12
C THR A 260 14.53 -17.28 -1.39
N TYR A 261 15.08 -18.49 -1.30
CA TYR A 261 15.51 -19.29 -2.45
C TYR A 261 14.85 -20.66 -2.34
N ARG A 262 13.93 -20.92 -3.27
CA ARG A 262 13.24 -22.21 -3.36
C ARG A 262 14.03 -23.18 -4.24
N GLY A 263 14.25 -24.40 -3.74
CA GLY A 263 14.90 -25.45 -4.52
C GLY A 263 14.06 -25.91 -5.71
N SER A 264 14.67 -26.67 -6.62
CA SER A 264 14.05 -27.13 -7.87
C SER A 264 12.79 -27.96 -7.67
N SER A 265 12.72 -28.73 -6.57
CA SER A 265 11.52 -29.51 -6.20
C SER A 265 10.38 -28.65 -5.66
N GLY A 266 10.66 -27.40 -5.29
CA GLY A 266 9.72 -26.54 -4.58
C GLY A 266 9.52 -26.88 -3.10
N ALA A 267 9.99 -28.04 -2.63
CA ALA A 267 9.73 -28.55 -1.29
C ALA A 267 10.58 -27.89 -0.20
N LYS A 268 11.75 -27.36 -0.56
CA LYS A 268 12.68 -26.71 0.37
C LYS A 268 12.85 -25.23 0.02
N VAL A 269 12.92 -24.39 1.05
CA VAL A 269 13.08 -22.95 0.94
C VAL A 269 14.17 -22.49 1.89
N LEU A 270 15.18 -21.80 1.36
CA LEU A 270 16.19 -21.12 2.16
C LEU A 270 15.71 -19.69 2.38
N SER A 271 15.56 -19.28 3.63
CA SER A 271 15.13 -17.92 3.95
C SER A 271 16.20 -17.21 4.76
N LEU A 272 16.42 -15.93 4.46
CA LEU A 272 17.27 -15.05 5.24
C LEU A 272 16.54 -13.74 5.48
N THR A 273 16.47 -13.35 6.74
CA THR A 273 15.94 -12.04 7.16
C THR A 273 17.10 -11.11 7.48
N GLN A 274 17.15 -10.00 6.76
CA GLN A 274 18.06 -8.91 7.06
C GLN A 274 17.31 -7.87 7.89
N ALA A 275 17.82 -7.60 9.09
CA ALA A 275 17.30 -6.52 9.90
C ALA A 275 17.75 -5.16 9.33
N LEU A 276 16.82 -4.22 9.21
CA LEU A 276 17.07 -2.85 8.82
C LEU A 276 16.26 -1.92 9.71
N SER A 277 16.81 -0.75 10.01
CA SER A 277 16.05 0.41 10.44
C SER A 277 15.39 1.10 9.24
N ARG A 278 14.40 1.97 9.50
CA ARG A 278 13.78 2.81 8.47
C ARG A 278 14.81 3.63 7.70
N SER A 279 15.73 4.29 8.41
CA SER A 279 16.75 5.14 7.80
C SER A 279 17.73 4.35 6.93
N GLU A 280 18.12 3.13 7.35
CA GLU A 280 18.92 2.23 6.53
C GLU A 280 18.17 1.81 5.27
N TYR A 281 16.90 1.43 5.40
CA TYR A 281 16.07 1.05 4.25
C TYR A 281 15.94 2.20 3.24
N GLU A 282 15.54 3.39 3.69
CA GLU A 282 15.34 4.57 2.85
C GLU A 282 16.66 5.03 2.19
N SER A 283 17.79 4.93 2.89
CA SER A 283 19.11 5.26 2.34
C SER A 283 19.53 4.27 1.23
N ILE A 284 19.30 2.97 1.43
CA ILE A 284 19.51 1.96 0.38
C ILE A 284 18.57 2.23 -0.79
N GLU A 285 17.28 2.46 -0.53
CA GLU A 285 16.28 2.70 -1.56
C GLU A 285 16.66 3.87 -2.47
N LYS A 286 17.04 5.01 -1.89
CA LYS A 286 17.51 6.19 -2.65
C LYS A 286 18.68 5.85 -3.58
N SER A 287 19.63 5.03 -3.10
CA SER A 287 20.77 4.58 -3.91
C SER A 287 20.39 3.65 -5.06
N LEU A 288 19.26 2.96 -4.94
CA LEU A 288 18.78 2.03 -5.95
C LEU A 288 17.86 2.72 -6.97
N THR A 289 17.09 3.73 -6.55
CA THR A 289 16.17 4.48 -7.41
C THR A 289 16.87 5.50 -8.31
N GLU A 290 18.04 6.01 -7.93
CA GLU A 290 18.86 6.92 -8.74
C GLU A 290 19.67 6.23 -9.86
N ARG A 291 19.56 4.89 -10.02
CA ARG A 291 20.30 4.12 -11.04
C ARG A 291 19.61 4.18 -12.40
N ASP A 292 20.38 3.94 -13.48
CA ASP A 292 19.85 3.79 -14.86
C ASP A 292 18.71 2.76 -14.97
N ARG A 293 18.77 1.71 -14.13
CA ARG A 293 17.72 0.72 -13.98
C ARG A 293 17.32 0.60 -12.50
N PRO A 294 16.29 1.33 -12.06
CA PRO A 294 15.79 1.28 -10.69
C PRO A 294 15.34 -0.13 -10.31
N VAL A 295 15.64 -0.53 -9.07
CA VAL A 295 15.18 -1.77 -8.44
C VAL A 295 14.80 -1.48 -7.00
N SER A 296 13.83 -2.18 -6.44
CA SER A 296 13.48 -2.01 -5.02
C SER A 296 14.49 -2.69 -4.09
N VAL A 297 14.51 -2.29 -2.80
CA VAL A 297 15.36 -2.94 -1.79
C VAL A 297 15.12 -4.47 -1.74
N PRO A 298 13.87 -4.98 -1.70
CA PRO A 298 13.63 -6.42 -1.75
C PRO A 298 14.11 -7.09 -3.03
N GLU A 299 13.92 -6.46 -4.21
CA GLU A 299 14.39 -6.99 -5.50
C GLU A 299 15.90 -7.13 -5.50
N PHE A 300 16.59 -6.07 -5.08
CA PHE A 300 18.03 -6.04 -5.00
C PHE A 300 18.57 -7.13 -4.05
N LEU A 301 18.02 -7.22 -2.83
CA LEU A 301 18.46 -8.21 -1.84
C LEU A 301 18.16 -9.64 -2.29
N GLN A 302 17.02 -9.86 -2.94
CA GLN A 302 16.65 -11.16 -3.48
C GLN A 302 17.60 -11.62 -4.58
N ASP A 303 17.99 -10.71 -5.50
CA ASP A 303 18.96 -11.00 -6.55
C ASP A 303 20.37 -11.25 -6.01
N ALA A 304 20.80 -10.43 -5.04
CA ALA A 304 22.08 -10.58 -4.35
C ALA A 304 22.17 -11.94 -3.62
N PHE A 305 21.13 -12.27 -2.86
CA PHE A 305 21.02 -13.54 -2.17
C PHE A 305 21.05 -14.73 -3.14
N ARG A 306 20.30 -14.64 -4.24
CA ARG A 306 20.28 -15.68 -5.28
C ARG A 306 21.68 -15.92 -5.84
N LYS A 307 22.41 -14.87 -6.21
CA LYS A 307 23.78 -14.97 -6.73
C LYS A 307 24.73 -15.63 -5.73
N ASN A 308 24.65 -15.25 -4.45
CA ASN A 308 25.48 -15.85 -3.40
C ASN A 308 25.19 -17.35 -3.22
N VAL A 309 23.94 -17.78 -3.36
CA VAL A 309 23.58 -19.21 -3.29
C VAL A 309 24.05 -19.96 -4.54
N ASP A 310 23.89 -19.35 -5.73
CA ASP A 310 24.27 -19.95 -7.02
C ASP A 310 25.78 -20.24 -7.12
N GLU A 311 26.64 -19.54 -6.38
CA GLU A 311 28.09 -19.84 -6.30
C GLU A 311 28.39 -21.23 -5.74
N TYR A 312 27.49 -21.80 -4.94
CA TYR A 312 27.65 -23.13 -4.36
C TYR A 312 27.05 -24.25 -5.23
N ILE A 313 26.32 -23.90 -6.29
CA ILE A 313 25.64 -24.86 -7.17
C ILE A 313 26.49 -25.09 -8.44
N LYS A 314 26.51 -26.34 -8.93
CA LYS A 314 27.19 -26.70 -10.18
C LYS A 314 26.64 -25.87 -11.36
N PRO A 315 27.51 -25.51 -12.33
CA PRO A 315 28.90 -25.96 -12.50
C PRO A 315 29.92 -25.18 -11.66
N ARG A 316 29.52 -24.13 -10.93
CA ARG A 316 30.45 -23.23 -10.23
C ARG A 316 30.85 -23.73 -8.84
N GLY A 317 29.94 -24.41 -8.15
CA GLY A 317 30.16 -24.93 -6.81
C GLY A 317 30.08 -26.44 -6.69
N SER A 318 30.05 -26.91 -5.43
CA SER A 318 30.17 -28.32 -5.09
C SER A 318 28.83 -29.09 -5.06
N TYR A 319 27.68 -28.40 -5.13
CA TYR A 319 26.36 -28.99 -4.94
C TYR A 319 25.57 -29.09 -6.24
N GLU A 320 24.83 -30.19 -6.42
CA GLU A 320 23.99 -30.40 -7.61
C GLU A 320 22.77 -29.46 -7.64
N SER A 321 22.28 -29.07 -6.47
CA SER A 321 21.10 -28.23 -6.35
C SER A 321 21.04 -27.55 -4.98
N VAL A 322 20.13 -26.58 -4.84
CA VAL A 322 19.77 -26.02 -3.54
C VAL A 322 19.30 -27.13 -2.58
N ASP A 323 18.55 -28.13 -3.06
CA ASP A 323 18.06 -29.23 -2.23
C ASP A 323 19.24 -30.04 -1.64
N ALA A 324 20.33 -30.20 -2.41
CA ALA A 324 21.55 -30.87 -1.96
C ALA A 324 22.36 -30.05 -0.94
N ILE A 325 22.27 -28.71 -0.96
CA ILE A 325 22.85 -27.85 0.08
C ILE A 325 22.17 -28.16 1.44
N PHE A 326 20.88 -28.48 1.43
CA PHE A 326 20.10 -28.76 2.64
C PHE A 326 20.33 -30.14 3.26
N ASP A 327 20.58 -31.18 2.47
CA ASP A 327 20.72 -32.56 2.96
C ASP A 327 22.14 -32.91 3.46
N ALA A 328 23.12 -32.06 3.19
CA ALA A 328 24.50 -32.31 3.60
C ALA A 328 24.77 -31.84 5.05
N THR A 329 25.51 -32.62 5.83
CA THR A 329 25.95 -32.28 7.21
C THR A 329 26.78 -30.99 7.30
N ALA A 330 27.24 -30.43 6.17
CA ALA A 330 27.95 -29.15 6.01
C ALA A 330 27.04 -27.89 5.97
N ASN A 331 25.75 -28.05 6.29
CA ASN A 331 24.67 -27.07 6.13
C ASN A 331 24.92 -25.71 6.83
N LEU A 332 25.42 -25.72 8.08
CA LEU A 332 25.55 -24.47 8.87
C LEU A 332 26.62 -23.52 8.35
N GLU A 333 27.75 -24.02 7.88
CA GLU A 333 28.86 -23.17 7.42
C GLU A 333 28.56 -22.46 6.10
N ILE A 334 27.84 -23.11 5.17
CA ILE A 334 27.42 -22.48 3.92
C ILE A 334 26.35 -21.43 4.18
N ILE A 335 25.34 -21.76 4.98
CA ILE A 335 24.31 -20.78 5.37
C ILE A 335 24.95 -19.57 6.07
N LYS A 336 25.92 -19.81 6.96
CA LYS A 336 26.67 -18.75 7.64
C LYS A 336 27.48 -17.89 6.67
N LYS A 337 28.13 -18.48 5.67
CA LYS A 337 28.86 -17.74 4.62
C LYS A 337 27.94 -16.94 3.71
N VAL A 338 26.84 -17.53 3.23
CA VAL A 338 25.82 -16.83 2.43
C VAL A 338 25.26 -15.66 3.23
N LYS A 339 24.98 -15.86 4.52
CA LYS A 339 24.53 -14.79 5.43
C LYS A 339 25.57 -13.70 5.58
N SER A 340 26.82 -14.06 5.85
CA SER A 340 27.93 -13.12 5.97
C SER A 340 28.16 -12.30 4.70
N ASN A 341 28.10 -12.93 3.53
CA ASN A 341 28.29 -12.27 2.24
C ASN A 341 27.15 -11.27 1.97
N LEU A 342 25.91 -11.66 2.22
CA LEU A 342 24.77 -10.78 2.05
C LEU A 342 24.85 -9.58 3.00
N SER A 343 25.14 -9.81 4.29
CA SER A 343 25.34 -8.72 5.26
C SER A 343 26.48 -7.78 4.85
N SER A 344 27.61 -8.30 4.34
CA SER A 344 28.70 -7.45 3.83
C SER A 344 28.28 -6.59 2.63
N GLN A 345 27.50 -7.15 1.70
CA GLN A 345 27.00 -6.41 0.53
C GLN A 345 26.05 -5.28 0.96
N ILE A 346 25.23 -5.52 1.99
CA ILE A 346 24.36 -4.49 2.58
C ILE A 346 25.18 -3.40 3.26
N THR A 347 26.17 -3.75 4.08
CA THR A 347 27.06 -2.77 4.70
C THR A 347 27.78 -1.92 3.65
N ASP A 348 28.22 -2.52 2.54
CA ASP A 348 28.83 -1.79 1.43
C ASP A 348 27.86 -0.87 0.70
N LEU A 349 26.59 -1.24 0.57
CA LEU A 349 25.55 -0.36 0.01
C LEU A 349 25.28 0.81 0.92
N LEU A 350 25.07 0.56 2.22
CA LEU A 350 24.84 1.59 3.22
C LEU A 350 26.00 2.59 3.27
N ARG A 351 27.25 2.11 3.14
CA ARG A 351 28.44 2.98 3.07
C ARG A 351 28.47 3.88 1.83
N LYS A 352 27.93 3.40 0.71
CA LYS A 352 27.90 4.13 -0.57
C LYS A 352 26.64 4.96 -0.73
N ALA A 353 25.65 4.76 0.14
CA ALA A 353 24.37 5.39 0.05
C ALA A 353 24.47 6.87 0.46
N PRO A 354 23.78 7.78 -0.24
CA PRO A 354 23.65 9.15 0.22
C PRO A 354 22.96 9.16 1.59
N PRO A 355 23.26 10.14 2.45
CA PRO A 355 22.56 10.28 3.72
C PRO A 355 21.05 10.36 3.48
N PRO A 356 20.23 9.83 4.41
CA PRO A 356 18.78 9.96 4.33
C PRO A 356 18.41 11.44 4.20
N SER A 357 17.40 11.73 3.38
CA SER A 357 16.81 13.07 3.34
C SER A 357 16.23 13.39 4.71
N ASP A 358 16.53 14.59 5.23
CA ASP A 358 15.95 15.10 6.47
C ASP A 358 14.42 15.06 6.35
N PRO A 359 13.66 14.45 7.29
CA PRO A 359 12.19 14.35 7.22
C PRO A 359 11.45 15.71 7.31
N ALA A 360 12.16 16.83 7.23
CA ALA A 360 11.64 18.18 7.36
C ALA A 360 11.82 18.99 6.07
N HIS A 361 11.36 18.51 4.91
CA HIS A 361 11.09 19.36 3.74
C HIS A 361 9.97 18.84 2.86
#